data_AF-A0A0E3R141-F1
#
_entry.id   AF-A0A0E3R141-F1
#
_cell.length_a   1.000
_cell.length_b   1.000
_cell.length_c   1.000
_cell.angle_alpha   90.00
_cell.angle_beta   90.00
_cell.angle_gamma   90.00
#
_symmetry.space_group_name_H-M   'P 1'
#
loop_
_entity.id
_entity.type
_entity.pdbx_description
1 polymer ?
#
loop_
_entity_poly.entity_id
_entity_poly.type
_entity_poly.pdbx_seq_one_letter_code
_entity_poly.pdbx_strand_id
1 'polypeptide(L)'
;MFQIVRKPRSFSVLFFLVMLSVFFIFPAPASGLTEVEANPVNTPQSAVVLIVDGLSAPFIYPELTPHALDGTPLEKAELENIPEISKESARVLEFRAPQTFTEGGHSVLVTGNPGADSELVSFKDATVFDILHREGYLCIAVMERGDSWSIRAEQDVILRDENNSINKIKIILEQHEPSSDNPETPEGLLQVMEEAADKAPGYVTSKETREKYSGYNRWGVETACNIVKYMARNKPEQKYLLTINVGAVDSSGHHRDNYGYIDCIECLDNDISSLYELCKKNDLAFVLTADHGMGFSKDDSKGGHQSKKFTDTDEAQLVPLIVHTQDVESGIIRGKHGQEDFAPTLLGVLDIPDRPRFAEGKQILLTDHVNLKVELPEKGSVELRKNGNGKDGNVKEGNVKDGSIVASLQHDDEFLFLGLEPESTYTVSATLDSGNSLEEQEKELTLETDSVLEFTEKGQKIEESSEESSESDSGSGKNSTAGFSKKESGKSNSSLTHLIGYLLIGLVNLVGIVIIAKILKKS
;
A
#
# COMPACT_ATOMS: atom_id res chain seq x y z
N MET A 1 -60.42 39.77 18.06
CA MET A 1 -59.13 39.84 17.37
C MET A 1 -58.04 39.69 18.44
N PHE A 2 -57.60 38.46 18.73
CA PHE A 2 -56.60 38.17 19.76
C PHE A 2 -55.33 37.62 19.09
N GLN A 3 -54.22 38.35 19.23
CA GLN A 3 -52.88 37.90 18.83
C GLN A 3 -52.31 36.96 19.90
N ILE A 4 -51.97 35.75 19.50
CA ILE A 4 -51.20 34.80 20.31
C ILE A 4 -49.72 34.99 19.98
N VAL A 5 -48.96 35.55 20.93
CA VAL A 5 -47.50 35.61 20.89
C VAL A 5 -46.95 34.24 21.27
N ARG A 6 -46.30 33.54 20.33
CA ARG A 6 -45.55 32.31 20.61
C ARG A 6 -44.16 32.68 21.13
N LYS A 7 -43.87 32.36 22.40
CA LYS A 7 -42.52 32.37 22.97
C LYS A 7 -41.62 31.34 22.25
N PRO A 8 -40.40 31.69 21.82
CA PRO A 8 -39.45 30.71 21.31
C PRO A 8 -38.80 29.91 22.45
N ARG A 9 -38.36 28.71 22.08
CA ARG A 9 -37.93 27.58 22.93
C ARG A 9 -36.56 27.84 23.57
N SER A 10 -36.50 28.20 24.86
CA SER A 10 -35.21 28.27 25.59
C SER A 10 -34.53 26.90 25.76
N PHE A 11 -35.29 25.81 25.60
CA PHE A 11 -34.78 24.44 25.73
C PHE A 11 -33.81 24.03 24.60
N SER A 12 -33.93 24.62 23.42
CA SER A 12 -33.11 24.25 22.24
C SER A 12 -31.70 24.83 22.31
N VAL A 13 -31.56 26.01 22.90
CA VAL A 13 -30.27 26.72 23.01
C VAL A 13 -29.41 26.11 24.12
N LEU A 14 -30.02 25.72 25.23
CA LEU A 14 -29.32 25.08 26.35
C LEU A 14 -28.79 23.68 25.95
N PHE A 15 -29.57 22.93 25.17
CA PHE A 15 -29.12 21.62 24.65
C PHE A 15 -27.94 21.77 23.69
N PHE A 16 -27.97 22.75 22.78
CA PHE A 16 -26.85 23.05 21.89
C PHE A 16 -25.60 23.48 22.66
N LEU A 17 -25.73 24.33 23.69
CA LEU A 17 -24.61 24.75 24.54
C LEU A 17 -24.01 23.59 25.33
N VAL A 18 -24.85 22.67 25.85
CA VAL A 18 -24.38 21.48 26.56
C VAL A 18 -23.64 20.53 25.61
N MET A 19 -24.18 20.29 24.41
CA MET A 19 -23.48 19.49 23.38
C MET A 19 -22.15 20.13 22.96
N LEU A 20 -22.13 21.45 22.73
CA LEU A 20 -20.90 22.18 22.40
C LEU A 20 -19.87 22.05 23.52
N SER A 21 -20.29 22.14 24.79
CA SER A 21 -19.38 21.97 25.93
C SER A 21 -18.84 20.54 26.07
N VAL A 22 -19.61 19.51 25.69
CA VAL A 22 -19.11 18.13 25.67
C VAL A 22 -18.02 17.94 24.61
N PHE A 23 -18.15 18.59 23.44
CA PHE A 23 -17.11 18.60 22.39
C PHE A 23 -15.83 19.34 22.81
N PHE A 24 -15.91 20.37 23.66
CA PHE A 24 -14.73 21.08 24.17
C PHE A 24 -14.07 20.44 25.40
N ILE A 25 -14.79 19.58 26.14
CA ILE A 25 -14.25 18.90 27.34
C ILE A 25 -13.51 17.60 26.97
N PHE A 26 -13.85 17.01 25.82
CA PHE A 26 -13.18 15.83 25.28
C PHE A 26 -12.69 16.12 23.86
N PRO A 27 -11.62 16.91 23.65
CA PRO A 27 -10.87 16.75 22.42
C PRO A 27 -10.51 15.26 22.32
N ALA A 28 -10.75 14.64 21.16
CA ALA A 28 -10.13 13.36 20.88
C ALA A 28 -8.63 13.51 21.18
N PRO A 29 -7.99 12.56 21.87
CA PRO A 29 -6.56 12.65 22.05
C PRO A 29 -5.94 12.75 20.66
N ALA A 30 -5.33 13.89 20.36
CA ALA A 30 -4.34 13.94 19.31
C ALA A 30 -3.21 13.07 19.83
N SER A 31 -3.14 11.83 19.35
CA SER A 31 -1.89 11.07 19.41
C SER A 31 -0.87 11.94 18.66
N GLY A 32 0.19 12.31 19.36
CA GLY A 32 1.29 12.99 18.74
C GLY A 32 2.23 11.92 18.23
N LEU A 33 2.58 11.97 16.96
CA LEU A 33 3.76 11.27 16.49
C LEU A 33 4.96 12.17 16.79
N THR A 34 5.89 11.70 17.62
CA THR A 34 7.16 12.39 17.79
C THR A 34 8.20 11.79 16.84
N GLU A 35 8.58 12.54 15.82
CA GLU A 35 9.58 12.14 14.83
C GLU A 35 10.98 12.64 15.20
N VAL A 36 12.00 11.79 15.01
CA VAL A 36 13.41 12.16 15.13
C VAL A 36 14.21 11.59 13.97
N GLU A 37 14.94 12.47 13.31
CA GLU A 37 15.89 12.12 12.27
C GLU A 37 17.25 11.81 12.91
N ALA A 38 17.60 10.53 13.03
CA ALA A 38 18.86 10.09 13.62
C ALA A 38 20.04 10.37 12.67
N ASN A 39 19.82 10.20 11.37
CA ASN A 39 20.67 10.69 10.29
C ASN A 39 19.80 11.26 9.17
N PRO A 40 20.33 12.20 8.35
CA PRO A 40 19.57 12.78 7.27
C PRO A 40 18.98 11.76 6.30
N VAL A 41 17.69 11.88 5.99
CA VAL A 41 16.98 11.11 4.94
C VAL A 41 16.37 12.07 3.91
N ASN A 42 16.40 11.71 2.63
CA ASN A 42 15.67 12.37 1.55
C ASN A 42 14.46 11.53 1.15
N THR A 43 13.48 11.46 2.04
CA THR A 43 12.18 10.83 1.80
C THR A 43 11.50 11.49 0.60
N PRO A 44 11.14 10.75 -0.47
CA PRO A 44 10.35 11.30 -1.55
C PRO A 44 8.97 11.75 -1.03
N GLN A 45 8.49 12.91 -1.51
CA GLN A 45 7.23 13.47 -1.00
C GLN A 45 6.01 12.62 -1.34
N SER A 46 6.10 11.81 -2.39
CA SER A 46 4.99 11.08 -3.01
C SER A 46 5.52 10.01 -3.97
N ALA A 47 4.65 9.10 -4.39
CA ALA A 47 5.02 8.00 -5.28
C ALA A 47 4.13 7.93 -6.53
N VAL A 48 4.74 7.51 -7.63
CA VAL A 48 4.07 7.14 -8.88
C VAL A 48 4.42 5.69 -9.19
N VAL A 49 3.42 4.82 -9.19
CA VAL A 49 3.56 3.39 -9.47
C VAL A 49 2.92 3.08 -10.82
N LEU A 50 3.74 2.74 -11.81
CA LEU A 50 3.33 2.26 -13.12
C LEU A 50 3.35 0.73 -13.15
N ILE A 51 2.15 0.14 -13.17
CA ILE A 51 1.91 -1.29 -13.33
C ILE A 51 1.59 -1.54 -14.81
N VAL A 52 2.43 -2.32 -15.49
CA VAL A 52 2.22 -2.68 -16.89
C VAL A 52 1.64 -4.09 -16.96
N ASP A 53 0.35 -4.21 -17.29
CA ASP A 53 -0.38 -5.48 -17.31
C ASP A 53 0.31 -6.47 -18.27
N GLY A 54 0.67 -7.64 -17.73
CA GLY A 54 1.31 -8.71 -18.50
C GLY A 54 2.76 -8.46 -18.92
N LEU A 55 3.46 -7.45 -18.37
CA LEU A 55 4.86 -7.18 -18.72
C LEU A 55 5.82 -8.16 -18.03
N SER A 56 6.64 -8.80 -18.85
CA SER A 56 7.60 -9.83 -18.42
C SER A 56 9.02 -9.27 -18.38
N ALA A 57 9.71 -9.40 -17.24
CA ALA A 57 11.09 -8.93 -17.07
C ALA A 57 12.07 -9.51 -18.11
N PRO A 58 12.03 -10.80 -18.48
CA PRO A 58 12.85 -11.36 -19.56
C PRO A 58 12.86 -10.58 -20.87
N PHE A 59 11.76 -9.89 -21.22
CA PHE A 59 11.66 -9.14 -22.47
C PHE A 59 12.30 -7.76 -22.42
N ILE A 60 12.59 -7.23 -21.22
CA ILE A 60 13.11 -5.87 -21.03
C ILE A 60 14.44 -5.79 -20.28
N TYR A 61 14.79 -6.82 -19.52
CA TYR A 61 16.06 -6.86 -18.79
C TYR A 61 17.17 -7.46 -19.65
N PRO A 62 18.34 -6.80 -19.77
CA PRO A 62 19.45 -7.31 -20.56
C PRO A 62 20.02 -8.63 -20.01
N GLU A 63 19.90 -8.90 -18.71
CA GLU A 63 20.46 -10.08 -18.03
C GLU A 63 19.71 -11.39 -18.33
N LEU A 64 18.44 -11.30 -18.71
CA LEU A 64 17.55 -12.45 -18.87
C LEU A 64 17.39 -12.79 -20.36
N THR A 65 16.85 -13.94 -20.72
CA THR A 65 16.49 -14.25 -22.12
C THR A 65 15.10 -14.89 -22.11
N PRO A 66 14.12 -14.36 -22.83
CA PRO A 66 12.79 -14.96 -22.88
C PRO A 66 12.82 -16.24 -23.73
N HIS A 67 12.07 -17.25 -23.32
CA HIS A 67 11.93 -18.51 -24.04
C HIS A 67 10.45 -18.87 -24.23
N ALA A 68 10.16 -19.53 -25.34
CA ALA A 68 8.89 -20.20 -25.54
C ALA A 68 8.82 -21.52 -24.74
N LEU A 69 7.62 -22.08 -24.59
CA LEU A 69 7.41 -23.38 -23.93
C LEU A 69 8.18 -24.55 -24.56
N ASP A 70 8.52 -24.46 -25.84
CA ASP A 70 9.34 -25.46 -26.54
C ASP A 70 10.86 -25.25 -26.34
N GLY A 71 11.25 -24.24 -25.57
CA GLY A 71 12.64 -23.86 -25.28
C GLY A 71 13.27 -22.96 -26.33
N THR A 72 12.55 -22.56 -27.37
CA THR A 72 13.06 -21.63 -28.39
C THR A 72 13.26 -20.25 -27.77
N PRO A 73 14.45 -19.62 -27.90
CA PRO A 73 14.63 -18.24 -27.48
C PRO A 73 13.72 -17.29 -28.26
N LEU A 74 13.08 -16.37 -27.56
CA LEU A 74 12.24 -15.32 -28.15
C LEU A 74 13.04 -14.04 -28.35
N GLU A 75 12.58 -13.22 -29.29
CA GLU A 75 13.09 -11.86 -29.47
C GLU A 75 12.75 -10.98 -28.26
N LYS A 76 13.63 -10.04 -27.94
CA LYS A 76 13.41 -9.03 -26.91
C LYS A 76 12.96 -7.72 -27.53
N ALA A 77 12.35 -6.87 -26.72
CA ALA A 77 12.09 -5.50 -27.13
C ALA A 77 13.39 -4.71 -27.33
N GLU A 78 13.42 -3.90 -28.38
CA GLU A 78 14.47 -2.91 -28.60
C GLU A 78 14.12 -1.63 -27.82
N LEU A 79 14.80 -1.41 -26.70
CA LEU A 79 14.48 -0.35 -25.75
C LEU A 79 15.53 0.75 -25.75
N GLU A 80 15.09 2.00 -25.63
CA GLU A 80 15.97 3.17 -25.49
C GLU A 80 15.86 3.78 -24.09
N ASN A 81 14.66 3.89 -23.52
CA ASN A 81 14.43 4.67 -22.30
C ASN A 81 14.53 3.85 -21.01
N ILE A 82 13.91 2.66 -20.94
CA ILE A 82 14.00 1.77 -19.77
C ILE A 82 15.46 1.45 -19.39
N PRO A 83 16.37 1.16 -20.34
CA PRO A 83 17.78 0.97 -20.01
C PRO A 83 18.45 2.21 -19.41
N GLU A 84 18.11 3.41 -19.87
CA GLU A 84 18.64 4.67 -19.30
C GLU A 84 18.06 4.93 -17.91
N ILE A 85 16.75 4.76 -17.72
CA ILE A 85 16.10 4.82 -16.41
C ILE A 85 16.78 3.85 -15.43
N SER A 86 17.05 2.62 -15.87
CA SER A 86 17.69 1.57 -15.05
C SER A 86 19.09 1.94 -14.56
N LYS A 87 19.83 2.85 -15.23
CA LYS A 87 21.17 3.28 -14.79
C LYS A 87 21.12 4.14 -13.53
N GLU A 88 20.00 4.80 -13.29
CA GLU A 88 19.78 5.70 -12.16
C GLU A 88 18.79 5.10 -11.14
N SER A 89 18.44 3.82 -11.28
CA SER A 89 17.40 3.16 -10.47
C SER A 89 17.95 1.89 -9.81
N ALA A 90 17.32 1.47 -8.72
CA ALA A 90 17.43 0.09 -8.27
C ALA A 90 16.55 -0.80 -9.16
N ARG A 91 17.10 -1.94 -9.59
CA ARG A 91 16.40 -2.92 -10.41
C ARG A 91 16.51 -4.30 -9.78
N VAL A 92 15.38 -4.87 -9.38
CA VAL A 92 15.33 -6.23 -8.82
C VAL A 92 15.31 -7.24 -9.96
N LEU A 93 16.31 -8.13 -9.99
CA LEU A 93 16.52 -9.04 -11.11
C LEU A 93 15.53 -10.21 -11.12
N GLU A 94 15.26 -10.82 -9.97
CA GLU A 94 14.33 -11.94 -9.82
C GLU A 94 13.19 -11.53 -8.88
N PHE A 95 12.14 -10.95 -9.46
CA PHE A 95 10.92 -10.55 -8.76
C PHE A 95 9.74 -11.33 -9.36
N ARG A 96 9.11 -12.20 -8.56
CA ARG A 96 8.14 -13.20 -9.06
C ARG A 96 6.71 -12.93 -8.62
N ALA A 97 5.78 -12.84 -9.58
CA ALA A 97 4.35 -12.85 -9.32
C ALA A 97 3.88 -14.25 -8.91
N PRO A 98 3.37 -14.46 -7.69
CA PRO A 98 2.84 -15.75 -7.25
C PRO A 98 1.48 -16.07 -7.89
N GLN A 99 0.76 -15.04 -8.34
CA GLN A 99 -0.51 -15.16 -9.05
C GLN A 99 -0.37 -14.58 -10.46
N THR A 100 -0.56 -15.43 -11.46
CA THR A 100 -0.37 -15.06 -12.88
C THR A 100 -1.67 -14.65 -13.55
N PHE A 101 -2.53 -13.89 -12.87
CA PHE A 101 -3.75 -13.28 -13.44
C PHE A 101 -3.99 -11.92 -12.82
N THR A 102 -4.58 -11.00 -13.58
CA THR A 102 -4.63 -9.56 -13.28
C THR A 102 -5.13 -9.23 -11.88
N GLU A 103 -6.31 -9.73 -11.49
CA GLU A 103 -6.91 -9.43 -10.17
C GLU A 103 -6.02 -9.92 -9.01
N GLY A 104 -5.46 -11.12 -9.12
CA GLY A 104 -4.57 -11.70 -8.11
C GLY A 104 -3.27 -10.91 -8.00
N GLY A 105 -2.60 -10.62 -9.13
CA GLY A 105 -1.35 -9.86 -9.14
C GLY A 105 -1.50 -8.47 -8.52
N HIS A 106 -2.58 -7.74 -8.83
CA HIS A 106 -2.84 -6.45 -8.19
C HIS A 106 -3.14 -6.59 -6.69
N SER A 107 -3.88 -7.63 -6.29
CA SER A 107 -4.18 -7.89 -4.87
C SER A 107 -2.91 -8.18 -4.08
N VAL A 108 -1.98 -8.97 -4.64
CA VAL A 108 -0.67 -9.25 -4.03
C VAL A 108 0.15 -7.97 -3.88
N LEU A 109 0.25 -7.16 -4.95
CA LEU A 109 1.00 -5.90 -4.92
C LEU A 109 0.52 -4.99 -3.79
N VAL A 110 -0.79 -4.78 -3.64
CA VAL A 110 -1.30 -3.77 -2.69
C VAL A 110 -1.40 -4.29 -1.25
N THR A 111 -1.43 -5.61 -1.04
CA THR A 111 -1.55 -6.21 0.30
C THR A 111 -0.23 -6.75 0.85
N GLY A 112 0.73 -7.04 -0.02
CA GLY A 112 1.93 -7.78 0.33
C GLY A 112 1.67 -9.22 0.78
N ASN A 113 0.53 -9.81 0.42
CA ASN A 113 0.20 -11.20 0.71
C ASN A 113 0.16 -12.03 -0.59
N PRO A 114 0.94 -13.13 -0.71
CA PRO A 114 1.05 -13.89 -1.96
C PRO A 114 -0.25 -14.60 -2.36
N GLY A 115 -1.13 -14.88 -1.40
CA GLY A 115 -2.44 -15.51 -1.60
C GLY A 115 -3.61 -14.54 -1.69
N ALA A 116 -3.36 -13.22 -1.74
CA ALA A 116 -4.43 -12.22 -1.73
C ALA A 116 -5.35 -12.31 -2.94
N ASP A 117 -6.64 -12.16 -2.69
CA ASP A 117 -7.67 -11.93 -3.70
C ASP A 117 -8.42 -10.62 -3.39
N SER A 118 -9.43 -10.31 -4.20
CA SER A 118 -10.22 -9.09 -4.00
C SER A 118 -10.99 -9.05 -2.68
N GLU A 119 -11.27 -10.20 -2.05
CA GLU A 119 -11.90 -10.24 -0.72
C GLU A 119 -10.92 -9.79 0.36
N LEU A 120 -9.69 -10.30 0.34
CA LEU A 120 -8.66 -9.89 1.30
C LEU A 120 -8.36 -8.39 1.22
N VAL A 121 -8.31 -7.82 0.00
CA VAL A 121 -8.13 -6.37 -0.22
C VAL A 121 -9.19 -5.55 0.52
N SER A 122 -10.41 -6.06 0.68
CA SER A 122 -11.51 -5.33 1.34
C SER A 122 -11.47 -5.32 2.87
N PHE A 123 -10.50 -6.03 3.48
CA PHE A 123 -10.36 -6.05 4.92
C PHE A 123 -9.66 -4.77 5.42
N LYS A 124 -10.07 -4.32 6.61
CA LYS A 124 -9.48 -3.14 7.24
C LYS A 124 -7.97 -3.30 7.44
N ASP A 125 -7.21 -2.26 7.10
CA ASP A 125 -5.76 -2.19 7.25
C ASP A 125 -5.03 -3.28 6.41
N ALA A 126 -5.67 -3.83 5.38
CA ALA A 126 -5.14 -4.93 4.58
C ALA A 126 -4.26 -4.47 3.42
N THR A 127 -4.28 -3.19 3.08
CA THR A 127 -3.61 -2.65 1.90
C THR A 127 -2.61 -1.55 2.23
N VAL A 128 -1.71 -1.29 1.29
CA VAL A 128 -0.81 -0.13 1.31
C VAL A 128 -1.60 1.20 1.34
N PHE A 129 -2.79 1.24 0.74
CA PHE A 129 -3.63 2.44 0.73
C PHE A 129 -4.14 2.79 2.13
N ASP A 130 -4.55 1.79 2.91
CA ASP A 130 -4.94 1.98 4.31
C ASP A 130 -3.81 2.64 5.13
N ILE A 131 -2.57 2.16 4.95
CA ILE A 131 -1.40 2.71 5.64
C ILE A 131 -1.16 4.15 5.20
N LEU A 132 -1.16 4.39 3.88
CA LEU A 132 -0.92 5.70 3.30
C LEU A 132 -1.98 6.73 3.68
N HIS A 133 -3.26 6.34 3.80
CA HIS A 133 -4.31 7.21 4.30
C HIS A 133 -4.05 7.68 5.74
N ARG A 134 -3.56 6.80 6.62
CA ARG A 134 -3.16 7.20 7.99
C ARG A 134 -2.00 8.19 7.98
N GLU A 135 -1.12 8.07 6.99
CA GLU A 135 0.01 9.00 6.75
C GLU A 135 -0.39 10.27 5.96
N GLY A 136 -1.69 10.48 5.73
CA GLY A 136 -2.24 11.68 5.09
C GLY A 136 -2.05 11.75 3.57
N TYR A 137 -1.76 10.62 2.92
CA TYR A 137 -1.66 10.55 1.46
C TYR A 137 -3.03 10.59 0.80
N LEU A 138 -3.09 11.20 -0.38
CA LEU A 138 -4.19 11.08 -1.33
C LEU A 138 -3.90 9.91 -2.29
N CYS A 139 -4.79 8.92 -2.35
CA CYS A 139 -4.68 7.77 -3.25
C CYS A 139 -5.43 8.06 -4.56
N ILE A 140 -4.68 8.16 -5.65
CA ILE A 140 -5.16 8.51 -7.00
C ILE A 140 -4.88 7.35 -7.94
N ALA A 141 -5.84 7.00 -8.80
CA ALA A 141 -5.63 5.93 -9.77
C ALA A 141 -6.03 6.26 -11.22
N VAL A 142 -5.27 5.71 -12.17
CA VAL A 142 -5.57 5.71 -13.61
C VAL A 142 -5.45 4.27 -14.11
N MET A 143 -6.59 3.61 -14.30
CA MET A 143 -6.67 2.15 -14.44
C MET A 143 -7.27 1.75 -15.80
N GLU A 144 -6.43 1.26 -16.70
CA GLU A 144 -6.90 0.60 -17.91
C GLU A 144 -7.41 -0.83 -17.65
N ARG A 145 -6.84 -1.50 -16.63
CA ARG A 145 -7.15 -2.84 -16.11
C ARG A 145 -6.95 -2.85 -14.60
N GLY A 146 -7.16 -4.00 -13.95
CA GLY A 146 -6.86 -4.17 -12.52
C GLY A 146 -7.78 -3.41 -11.56
N ASP A 147 -8.91 -2.89 -12.03
CA ASP A 147 -9.85 -2.05 -11.28
C ASP A 147 -10.94 -2.89 -10.57
N SER A 148 -10.54 -3.94 -9.86
CA SER A 148 -11.47 -4.73 -9.04
C SER A 148 -12.21 -3.81 -8.05
N TRP A 149 -13.45 -4.17 -7.68
CA TRP A 149 -14.25 -3.28 -6.81
C TRP A 149 -13.53 -2.92 -5.51
N SER A 150 -12.81 -3.87 -4.89
CA SER A 150 -12.06 -3.61 -3.66
C SER A 150 -10.89 -2.65 -3.89
N ILE A 151 -10.10 -2.80 -4.95
CA ILE A 151 -9.05 -1.84 -5.30
C ILE A 151 -9.61 -0.44 -5.54
N ARG A 152 -10.76 -0.35 -6.24
CA ARG A 152 -11.42 0.94 -6.50
C ARG A 152 -11.85 1.63 -5.22
N ALA A 153 -12.36 0.86 -4.25
CA ALA A 153 -12.84 1.39 -2.97
C ALA A 153 -11.72 2.02 -2.13
N GLU A 154 -10.47 1.60 -2.33
CA GLU A 154 -9.29 2.16 -1.67
C GLU A 154 -8.81 3.50 -2.27
N GLN A 155 -9.33 3.89 -3.44
CA GLN A 155 -8.92 5.13 -4.11
C GLN A 155 -9.83 6.29 -3.72
N ASP A 156 -9.24 7.44 -3.37
CA ASP A 156 -10.00 8.67 -3.17
C ASP A 156 -10.60 9.16 -4.50
N VAL A 157 -9.84 9.01 -5.59
CA VAL A 157 -10.29 9.31 -6.95
C VAL A 157 -9.64 8.38 -7.98
N ILE A 158 -10.45 7.89 -8.92
CA ILE A 158 -10.00 6.94 -9.95
C ILE A 158 -10.60 7.23 -11.32
N LEU A 159 -9.76 7.16 -12.35
CA LEU A 159 -10.18 6.98 -13.74
C LEU A 159 -10.08 5.50 -14.09
N ARG A 160 -11.13 4.92 -14.68
CA ARG A 160 -11.11 3.51 -15.12
C ARG A 160 -11.83 3.27 -16.44
N ASP A 161 -11.36 2.30 -17.23
CA ASP A 161 -12.05 1.85 -18.43
C ASP A 161 -13.22 0.92 -18.11
N GLU A 162 -14.45 1.44 -18.11
CA GLU A 162 -15.66 0.67 -17.81
C GLU A 162 -15.85 -0.53 -18.74
N ASN A 163 -15.38 -0.44 -19.98
CA ASN A 163 -15.56 -1.48 -20.98
C ASN A 163 -14.45 -2.53 -20.97
N ASN A 164 -13.34 -2.27 -20.28
CA ASN A 164 -12.16 -3.13 -20.28
C ASN A 164 -11.74 -3.50 -21.73
N SER A 165 -11.73 -2.52 -22.65
CA SER A 165 -11.61 -2.78 -24.09
C SER A 165 -10.94 -1.65 -24.88
N ILE A 166 -9.76 -1.93 -25.42
CA ILE A 166 -9.01 -1.04 -26.33
C ILE A 166 -9.86 -0.56 -27.51
N ASN A 167 -10.76 -1.39 -28.05
CA ASN A 167 -11.57 -1.03 -29.22
C ASN A 167 -12.75 -0.10 -28.88
N LYS A 168 -13.11 0.01 -27.59
CA LYS A 168 -14.26 0.76 -27.10
C LYS A 168 -13.94 1.36 -25.74
N ILE A 169 -12.80 2.05 -25.63
CA ILE A 169 -12.42 2.72 -24.39
C ILE A 169 -13.56 3.63 -23.92
N LYS A 170 -13.98 3.45 -22.67
CA LYS A 170 -14.94 4.32 -22.01
C LYS A 170 -14.44 4.58 -20.60
N ILE A 171 -13.70 5.67 -20.47
CA ILE A 171 -13.18 6.10 -19.19
C ILE A 171 -14.30 6.75 -18.39
N ILE A 172 -14.41 6.36 -17.13
CA ILE A 172 -15.26 7.01 -16.16
C ILE A 172 -14.43 7.49 -14.97
N LEU A 173 -14.84 8.62 -14.41
CA LEU A 173 -14.30 9.17 -13.17
C LEU A 173 -15.20 8.72 -12.01
N GLU A 174 -14.60 8.07 -11.01
CA GLU A 174 -15.25 7.74 -9.74
C GLU A 174 -14.50 8.47 -8.61
N GLN A 175 -15.25 8.99 -7.65
CA GLN A 175 -14.74 9.60 -6.43
C GLN A 175 -15.47 8.94 -5.26
N HIS A 176 -14.72 8.50 -4.26
CA HIS A 176 -15.31 7.95 -3.03
C HIS A 176 -15.50 9.06 -2.00
N GLU A 177 -16.53 8.92 -1.16
CA GLU A 177 -16.73 9.90 -0.08
C GLU A 177 -15.54 9.85 0.87
N PRO A 178 -14.87 10.98 1.13
CA PRO A 178 -13.73 11.00 2.03
C PRO A 178 -14.18 10.54 3.42
N SER A 179 -13.40 9.65 4.03
CA SER A 179 -13.48 9.44 5.47
C SER A 179 -13.16 10.76 6.19
N SER A 180 -13.56 10.94 7.45
CA SER A 180 -13.25 12.18 8.20
C SER A 180 -11.75 12.47 8.30
N ASP A 181 -10.93 11.45 8.08
CA ASP A 181 -9.49 11.46 8.33
C ASP A 181 -8.70 11.49 7.00
N ASN A 182 -9.36 11.30 5.85
CA ASN A 182 -8.73 11.33 4.53
C ASN A 182 -8.62 12.76 3.97
N PRO A 183 -7.55 13.07 3.19
CA PRO A 183 -7.45 14.35 2.52
C PRO A 183 -8.54 14.55 1.47
N GLU A 184 -9.10 15.76 1.40
CA GLU A 184 -10.11 16.10 0.40
C GLU A 184 -9.50 16.14 -1.01
N THR A 185 -10.13 15.45 -1.97
CA THR A 185 -9.71 15.49 -3.37
C THR A 185 -9.83 16.91 -3.94
N PRO A 186 -8.75 17.51 -4.47
CA PRO A 186 -8.81 18.85 -5.03
C PRO A 186 -9.76 18.97 -6.24
N GLU A 187 -10.64 19.97 -6.26
CA GLU A 187 -11.57 20.20 -7.39
C GLU A 187 -10.84 20.34 -8.74
N GLY A 188 -9.69 21.02 -8.77
CA GLY A 188 -8.89 21.15 -9.98
C GLY A 188 -8.27 19.82 -10.46
N LEU A 189 -8.05 18.85 -9.57
CA LEU A 189 -7.61 17.51 -9.95
C LEU A 189 -8.76 16.78 -10.66
N LEU A 190 -9.98 16.89 -10.13
CA LEU A 190 -11.18 16.32 -10.77
C LEU A 190 -11.35 16.85 -12.19
N GLN A 191 -11.14 18.15 -12.41
CA GLN A 191 -11.20 18.75 -13.75
C GLN A 191 -10.13 18.18 -14.69
N VAL A 192 -8.89 18.02 -14.22
CA VAL A 192 -7.81 17.40 -15.00
C VAL A 192 -8.17 15.97 -15.40
N MET A 193 -8.75 15.20 -14.48
CA MET A 193 -9.14 13.81 -14.71
C MET A 193 -10.36 13.69 -15.63
N GLU A 194 -11.36 14.56 -15.47
CA GLU A 194 -12.56 14.60 -16.33
C GLU A 194 -12.17 14.96 -17.78
N GLU A 195 -11.31 15.97 -17.97
CA GLU A 195 -10.77 16.29 -19.29
C GLU A 195 -10.00 15.12 -19.94
N ALA A 196 -9.26 14.35 -19.13
CA ALA A 196 -8.52 13.19 -19.61
C ALA A 196 -9.47 12.05 -20.00
N ALA A 197 -10.56 11.85 -19.25
CA ALA A 197 -11.61 10.88 -19.58
C ALA A 197 -12.28 11.22 -20.93
N ASP A 198 -12.63 12.49 -21.14
CA ASP A 198 -13.27 12.98 -22.36
C ASP A 198 -12.39 12.79 -23.61
N LYS A 199 -11.07 12.94 -23.46
CA LYS A 199 -10.10 12.80 -24.57
C LYS A 199 -9.77 11.34 -24.88
N ALA A 200 -9.98 10.42 -23.95
CA ALA A 200 -9.56 9.02 -24.03
C ALA A 200 -9.99 8.30 -25.33
N PRO A 201 -11.26 8.44 -25.82
CA PRO A 201 -11.66 7.81 -27.09
C PRO A 201 -10.84 8.23 -28.30
N GLY A 202 -10.25 9.42 -28.28
CA GLY A 202 -9.41 9.95 -29.37
C GLY A 202 -8.13 9.14 -29.58
N TYR A 203 -7.58 8.55 -28.53
CA TYR A 203 -6.30 7.83 -28.55
C TYR A 203 -6.36 6.50 -29.31
N VAL A 204 -7.54 5.87 -29.39
CA VAL A 204 -7.72 4.54 -30.00
C VAL A 204 -8.44 4.59 -31.36
N THR A 205 -8.50 5.76 -31.99
CA THR A 205 -9.22 5.97 -33.26
C THR A 205 -8.47 5.44 -34.48
N SER A 206 -7.15 5.23 -34.38
CA SER A 206 -6.33 4.76 -35.51
C SER A 206 -6.80 3.39 -36.00
N LYS A 207 -6.76 3.21 -37.33
CA LYS A 207 -7.02 1.90 -37.94
C LYS A 207 -5.79 1.01 -37.91
N GLU A 208 -4.60 1.60 -37.74
CA GLU A 208 -3.37 0.84 -37.59
C GLU A 208 -3.32 0.21 -36.20
N THR A 209 -3.13 -1.10 -36.14
CA THR A 209 -3.20 -1.85 -34.87
C THR A 209 -2.11 -1.40 -33.90
N ARG A 210 -0.87 -1.17 -34.37
CA ARG A 210 0.24 -0.66 -33.55
C ARG A 210 -0.15 0.65 -32.85
N GLU A 211 -0.56 1.65 -33.63
CA GLU A 211 -0.94 2.97 -33.09
C GLU A 211 -2.15 2.91 -32.15
N LYS A 212 -3.12 2.04 -32.42
CA LYS A 212 -4.29 1.92 -31.56
C LYS A 212 -3.93 1.37 -30.18
N TYR A 213 -3.11 0.32 -30.13
CA TYR A 213 -2.70 -0.30 -28.88
C TYR A 213 -1.73 0.61 -28.11
N SER A 214 -0.76 1.23 -28.79
CA SER A 214 0.11 2.21 -28.13
C SER A 214 -0.66 3.44 -27.66
N GLY A 215 -1.65 3.89 -28.43
CA GLY A 215 -2.54 4.99 -28.03
C GLY A 215 -3.29 4.71 -26.73
N TYR A 216 -3.69 3.46 -26.48
CA TYR A 216 -4.33 3.06 -25.23
C TYR A 216 -3.39 3.33 -24.04
N ASN A 217 -2.21 2.70 -23.99
CA ASN A 217 -1.22 2.94 -22.95
C ASN A 217 -0.79 4.42 -22.84
N ARG A 218 -0.63 5.11 -23.98
CA ARG A 218 -0.23 6.52 -24.02
C ARG A 218 -1.25 7.40 -23.30
N TRP A 219 -2.54 7.10 -23.41
CA TRP A 219 -3.57 7.81 -22.65
C TRP A 219 -3.31 7.70 -21.15
N GLY A 220 -3.05 6.50 -20.63
CA GLY A 220 -2.73 6.29 -19.21
C GLY A 220 -1.50 7.09 -18.76
N VAL A 221 -0.40 7.00 -19.51
CA VAL A 221 0.86 7.67 -19.18
C VAL A 221 0.77 9.21 -19.29
N GLU A 222 0.14 9.75 -20.34
CA GLU A 222 -0.05 11.19 -20.49
C GLU A 222 -1.00 11.75 -19.42
N THR A 223 -2.04 11.00 -19.04
CA THR A 223 -2.95 11.36 -17.95
C THR A 223 -2.18 11.46 -16.63
N ALA A 224 -1.35 10.47 -16.32
CA ALA A 224 -0.48 10.50 -15.15
C ALA A 224 0.45 11.71 -15.15
N CYS A 225 1.07 12.03 -16.29
CA CYS A 225 1.89 13.24 -16.43
C CYS A 225 1.10 14.52 -16.12
N ASN A 226 -0.18 14.59 -16.50
CA ASN A 226 -1.03 15.76 -16.23
C ASN A 226 -1.40 15.86 -14.74
N ILE A 227 -1.66 14.73 -14.08
CA ILE A 227 -1.91 14.66 -12.64
C ILE A 227 -0.67 15.12 -11.87
N VAL A 228 0.52 14.57 -12.17
CA VAL A 228 1.78 14.96 -11.53
C VAL A 228 2.04 16.46 -11.70
N LYS A 229 1.88 17.00 -12.92
CA LYS A 229 2.03 18.43 -13.19
C LYS A 229 1.03 19.28 -12.40
N TYR A 230 -0.20 18.80 -12.22
CA TYR A 230 -1.21 19.50 -11.44
C TYR A 230 -0.83 19.51 -9.95
N MET A 231 -0.51 18.35 -9.39
CA MET A 231 -0.16 18.21 -7.97
C MET A 231 1.06 19.06 -7.61
N ALA A 232 2.16 18.93 -8.37
CA ALA A 232 3.38 19.71 -8.15
C ALA A 232 3.16 21.24 -8.19
N ARG A 233 2.21 21.73 -9.00
CA ARG A 233 1.95 23.18 -9.15
C ARG A 233 0.95 23.72 -8.15
N ASN A 234 -0.09 22.94 -7.84
CA ASN A 234 -1.27 23.44 -7.14
C ASN A 234 -1.39 22.89 -5.72
N LYS A 235 -0.74 21.76 -5.43
CA LYS A 235 -0.80 21.03 -4.15
C LYS A 235 0.58 20.44 -3.79
N PRO A 236 1.67 21.23 -3.77
CA PRO A 236 3.03 20.71 -3.57
C PRO A 236 3.26 20.03 -2.21
N GLU A 237 2.49 20.40 -1.18
CA GLU A 237 2.61 19.80 0.16
C GLU A 237 1.69 18.58 0.36
N GLN A 238 0.79 18.28 -0.58
CA GLN A 238 -0.11 17.15 -0.46
C GLN A 238 0.62 15.88 -0.89
N LYS A 239 0.90 14.98 0.07
CA LYS A 239 1.39 13.65 -0.24
C LYS A 239 0.36 12.88 -1.06
N TYR A 240 0.79 12.08 -2.03
CA TYR A 240 -0.09 11.25 -2.83
C TYR A 240 0.61 10.00 -3.35
N LEU A 241 -0.19 8.95 -3.54
CA LEU A 241 0.19 7.79 -4.33
C LEU A 241 -0.61 7.83 -5.64
N LEU A 242 0.08 7.89 -6.77
CA LEU A 242 -0.53 7.77 -8.09
C LEU A 242 -0.28 6.35 -8.63
N THR A 243 -1.32 5.52 -8.62
CA THR A 243 -1.29 4.18 -9.22
C THR A 243 -1.77 4.24 -10.66
N ILE A 244 -0.97 3.69 -11.58
CA ILE A 244 -1.28 3.68 -13.01
C ILE A 244 -1.22 2.24 -13.47
N ASN A 245 -2.30 1.73 -14.05
CA ASN A 245 -2.28 0.46 -14.76
C ASN A 245 -2.48 0.71 -16.27
N VAL A 246 -1.57 0.18 -17.09
CA VAL A 246 -1.67 0.19 -18.55
C VAL A 246 -1.76 -1.23 -19.11
N GLY A 247 -2.73 -1.49 -19.99
CA GLY A 247 -3.24 -2.81 -20.33
C GLY A 247 -2.96 -3.31 -21.75
N ALA A 248 -2.35 -2.49 -22.62
CA ALA A 248 -2.20 -2.85 -24.03
C ALA A 248 -1.11 -3.91 -24.27
N VAL A 249 -0.17 -4.09 -23.34
CA VAL A 249 0.90 -5.10 -23.43
C VAL A 249 0.31 -6.50 -23.30
N ASP A 250 -0.40 -6.81 -22.22
CA ASP A 250 -1.16 -8.07 -22.07
C ASP A 250 -2.11 -8.30 -23.25
N SER A 251 -2.93 -7.30 -23.59
CA SER A 251 -3.89 -7.39 -24.69
C SER A 251 -3.21 -7.68 -26.03
N SER A 252 -2.00 -7.17 -26.26
CA SER A 252 -1.21 -7.46 -27.45
C SER A 252 -0.69 -8.90 -27.43
N GLY A 253 -0.18 -9.38 -26.29
CA GLY A 253 0.26 -10.78 -26.15
C GLY A 253 -0.83 -11.80 -26.49
N HIS A 254 -2.06 -11.58 -26.00
CA HIS A 254 -3.19 -12.48 -26.28
C HIS A 254 -3.71 -12.43 -27.72
N HIS A 255 -3.58 -11.28 -28.40
CA HIS A 255 -4.32 -11.03 -29.64
C HIS A 255 -3.45 -10.85 -30.87
N ARG A 256 -2.21 -10.41 -30.68
CA ARG A 256 -1.26 -9.99 -31.71
C ARG A 256 0.06 -10.75 -31.65
N ASP A 257 0.10 -11.90 -30.98
CA ASP A 257 1.28 -12.76 -30.83
C ASP A 257 2.50 -12.08 -30.19
N ASN A 258 3.63 -12.78 -30.16
CA ASN A 258 4.87 -12.29 -29.55
C ASN A 258 5.41 -11.01 -30.22
N TYR A 259 5.27 -10.87 -31.53
CA TYR A 259 5.73 -9.66 -32.22
C TYR A 259 4.89 -8.46 -31.83
N GLY A 260 3.56 -8.63 -31.74
CA GLY A 260 2.67 -7.58 -31.27
C GLY A 260 2.88 -7.22 -29.80
N TYR A 261 3.27 -8.18 -28.96
CA TYR A 261 3.65 -7.96 -27.57
C TYR A 261 4.90 -7.08 -27.47
N ILE A 262 5.99 -7.47 -28.15
CA ILE A 262 7.25 -6.71 -28.21
C ILE A 262 7.01 -5.30 -28.75
N ASP A 263 6.32 -5.17 -29.88
CA ASP A 263 5.93 -3.92 -30.52
C ASP A 263 5.22 -2.95 -29.56
N CYS A 264 4.38 -3.49 -28.67
CA CYS A 264 3.67 -2.70 -27.68
C CYS A 264 4.58 -2.25 -26.53
N ILE A 265 5.53 -3.08 -26.10
CA ILE A 265 6.54 -2.75 -25.09
C ILE A 265 7.44 -1.61 -25.61
N GLU A 266 7.91 -1.70 -26.86
CA GLU A 266 8.75 -0.66 -27.48
C GLU A 266 8.01 0.68 -27.62
N CYS A 267 6.71 0.65 -27.91
CA CYS A 267 5.92 1.88 -27.92
C CYS A 267 5.81 2.48 -26.51
N LEU A 268 5.55 1.65 -25.50
CA LEU A 268 5.45 2.10 -24.12
C LEU A 268 6.77 2.68 -23.60
N ASP A 269 7.91 2.07 -23.94
CA ASP A 269 9.25 2.57 -23.61
C ASP A 269 9.43 4.04 -24.00
N ASN A 270 8.94 4.42 -25.18
CA ASN A 270 8.97 5.81 -25.65
C ASN A 270 8.04 6.73 -24.85
N ASP A 271 6.86 6.26 -24.47
CA ASP A 271 5.86 7.07 -23.79
C ASP A 271 6.22 7.33 -22.31
N ILE A 272 6.91 6.40 -21.62
CA ILE A 272 7.21 6.51 -20.17
C ILE A 272 8.25 7.56 -19.80
N SER A 273 9.12 7.96 -20.74
CA SER A 273 10.26 8.86 -20.47
C SER A 273 9.82 10.19 -19.85
N SER A 274 8.71 10.75 -20.34
CA SER A 274 8.17 12.02 -19.81
C SER A 274 7.66 11.89 -18.38
N LEU A 275 7.11 10.73 -18.00
CA LEU A 275 6.62 10.49 -16.65
C LEU A 275 7.78 10.34 -15.67
N TYR A 276 8.80 9.57 -16.04
CA TYR A 276 10.03 9.41 -15.26
C TYR A 276 10.70 10.76 -14.96
N GLU A 277 10.92 11.58 -15.99
CA GLU A 277 11.56 12.90 -15.83
C GLU A 277 10.71 13.86 -14.96
N LEU A 278 9.39 13.74 -15.01
CA LEU A 278 8.51 14.50 -14.12
C LEU A 278 8.64 14.03 -12.67
N CYS A 279 8.72 12.72 -12.41
CA CYS A 279 8.93 12.20 -11.07
C CYS A 279 10.25 12.71 -10.48
N LYS A 280 11.36 12.53 -11.22
CA LYS A 280 12.68 13.00 -10.82
C LYS A 280 12.71 14.50 -10.53
N LYS A 281 12.09 15.31 -11.38
CA LYS A 281 12.06 16.77 -11.23
C LYS A 281 11.30 17.25 -9.98
N ASN A 282 10.28 16.50 -9.55
CA ASN A 282 9.41 16.88 -8.44
C ASN A 282 9.65 16.02 -7.20
N ASP A 283 10.81 15.36 -7.10
CA ASP A 283 11.20 14.56 -5.93
C ASP A 283 10.18 13.48 -5.55
N LEU A 284 9.70 12.76 -6.58
CA LEU A 284 8.74 11.67 -6.46
C LEU A 284 9.45 10.34 -6.68
N ALA A 285 9.08 9.32 -5.89
CA ALA A 285 9.44 7.96 -6.20
C ALA A 285 8.77 7.54 -7.52
N PHE A 286 9.55 7.06 -8.48
CA PHE A 286 9.07 6.41 -9.69
C PHE A 286 9.27 4.90 -9.56
N VAL A 287 8.19 4.14 -9.71
CA VAL A 287 8.20 2.69 -9.62
C VAL A 287 7.58 2.10 -10.89
N LEU A 288 8.30 1.22 -11.58
CA LEU A 288 7.80 0.44 -12.70
C LEU A 288 7.75 -1.04 -12.31
N THR A 289 6.57 -1.65 -12.44
CA THR A 289 6.34 -3.06 -12.13
C THR A 289 5.28 -3.67 -13.05
N ALA A 290 4.91 -4.93 -12.82
CA ALA A 290 3.80 -5.62 -13.47
C ALA A 290 3.04 -6.49 -12.46
N ASP A 291 1.79 -6.81 -12.80
CA ASP A 291 0.94 -7.73 -12.06
C ASP A 291 1.28 -9.20 -12.35
N HIS A 292 1.62 -9.51 -13.60
CA HIS A 292 2.18 -10.77 -14.06
C HIS A 292 2.93 -10.58 -15.38
N GLY A 293 3.60 -11.63 -15.85
CA GLY A 293 4.22 -11.67 -17.17
C GLY A 293 3.34 -12.32 -18.26
N MET A 294 3.96 -12.67 -19.38
CA MET A 294 3.31 -13.28 -20.54
C MET A 294 4.20 -14.37 -21.14
N GLY A 295 3.73 -15.62 -21.15
CA GLY A 295 4.44 -16.75 -21.77
C GLY A 295 3.92 -17.07 -23.17
N PHE A 296 4.78 -17.62 -24.04
CA PHE A 296 4.44 -17.99 -25.42
C PHE A 296 4.72 -19.46 -25.68
N SER A 297 3.89 -20.14 -26.48
CA SER A 297 4.11 -21.56 -26.77
C SER A 297 5.19 -21.79 -27.83
N LYS A 298 5.41 -20.80 -28.71
CA LYS A 298 6.40 -20.70 -29.78
C LYS A 298 6.51 -19.23 -30.24
N ASP A 299 7.50 -18.91 -31.07
CA ASP A 299 7.84 -17.56 -31.53
C ASP A 299 6.72 -16.80 -32.28
N ASP A 300 5.83 -17.51 -32.98
CA ASP A 300 4.69 -16.96 -33.74
C ASP A 300 3.33 -17.20 -33.06
N SER A 301 3.32 -17.49 -31.75
CA SER A 301 2.09 -17.83 -31.02
C SER A 301 1.49 -16.68 -30.23
N LYS A 302 0.19 -16.81 -29.94
CA LYS A 302 -0.48 -16.00 -28.93
C LYS A 302 -0.01 -16.40 -27.53
N GLY A 303 0.15 -15.40 -26.68
CA GLY A 303 0.60 -15.57 -25.31
C GLY A 303 -0.49 -16.13 -24.39
N GLY A 304 -0.06 -16.46 -23.17
CA GLY A 304 -0.94 -16.64 -22.02
C GLY A 304 -0.14 -16.65 -20.72
N HIS A 305 -0.84 -16.53 -19.61
CA HIS A 305 -0.24 -16.37 -18.28
C HIS A 305 -0.89 -17.35 -17.27
N GLN A 306 -2.21 -17.34 -17.16
CA GLN A 306 -2.96 -18.09 -16.14
C GLN A 306 -3.15 -19.61 -16.36
N SER A 307 -2.98 -20.12 -17.59
CA SER A 307 -3.27 -21.54 -17.84
C SER A 307 -2.17 -22.43 -17.24
N LYS A 308 -2.48 -23.69 -16.90
CA LYS A 308 -1.52 -24.65 -16.32
C LYS A 308 -0.16 -24.76 -17.05
N LYS A 309 -0.13 -24.55 -18.37
CA LYS A 309 1.11 -24.61 -19.16
C LYS A 309 1.96 -23.34 -19.09
N PHE A 310 1.43 -22.22 -18.59
CA PHE A 310 2.08 -20.92 -18.53
C PHE A 310 2.35 -20.45 -17.10
N THR A 311 1.46 -20.75 -16.14
CA THR A 311 1.49 -20.14 -14.80
C THR A 311 2.78 -20.34 -14.00
N ASP A 312 3.55 -21.38 -14.30
CA ASP A 312 4.81 -21.71 -13.61
C ASP A 312 6.06 -21.36 -14.45
N THR A 313 5.88 -20.63 -15.56
CA THR A 313 7.00 -20.23 -16.43
C THR A 313 7.66 -18.96 -15.94
N ASP A 314 8.95 -18.82 -16.21
CA ASP A 314 9.69 -17.60 -15.93
C ASP A 314 9.08 -16.40 -16.66
N GLU A 315 8.62 -16.58 -17.90
CA GLU A 315 8.00 -15.52 -18.68
C GLU A 315 6.68 -15.01 -18.08
N ALA A 316 5.92 -15.87 -17.39
CA ALA A 316 4.67 -15.49 -16.74
C ALA A 316 4.85 -14.99 -15.29
N GLN A 317 5.92 -15.41 -14.60
CA GLN A 317 6.15 -15.06 -13.19
C GLN A 317 7.17 -13.94 -13.00
N LEU A 318 8.27 -13.91 -13.77
CA LEU A 318 9.29 -12.88 -13.63
C LEU A 318 8.77 -11.56 -14.19
N VAL A 319 8.44 -10.66 -13.28
CA VAL A 319 7.95 -9.31 -13.56
C VAL A 319 9.03 -8.29 -13.22
N PRO A 320 9.06 -7.13 -13.90
CA PRO A 320 10.03 -6.11 -13.53
C PRO A 320 9.70 -5.45 -12.20
N LEU A 321 10.72 -4.93 -11.54
CA LEU A 321 10.63 -3.97 -10.45
C LEU A 321 11.82 -3.04 -10.57
N ILE A 322 11.54 -1.82 -11.01
CA ILE A 322 12.51 -0.72 -11.17
C ILE A 322 12.04 0.42 -10.28
N VAL A 323 12.90 0.89 -9.38
CA VAL A 323 12.59 1.93 -8.40
C VAL A 323 13.62 3.04 -8.49
N HIS A 324 13.15 4.28 -8.65
CA HIS A 324 13.96 5.48 -8.64
C HIS A 324 13.43 6.47 -7.61
N THR A 325 14.30 6.90 -6.71
CA THR A 325 14.17 8.10 -5.88
C THR A 325 15.59 8.55 -5.48
N GLN A 326 15.74 9.74 -4.91
CA GLN A 326 17.04 10.30 -4.55
C GLN A 326 17.82 9.42 -3.56
N ASP A 327 17.10 8.76 -2.65
CA ASP A 327 17.67 7.93 -1.57
C ASP A 327 17.89 6.46 -1.92
N VAL A 328 17.52 6.03 -3.12
CA VAL A 328 17.70 4.65 -3.56
C VAL A 328 19.01 4.49 -4.30
N GLU A 329 19.83 3.52 -3.87
CA GLU A 329 21.09 3.22 -4.55
C GLU A 329 20.83 2.60 -5.93
N SER A 330 21.38 3.22 -6.97
CA SER A 330 21.27 2.68 -8.32
C SER A 330 22.04 1.36 -8.46
N GLY A 331 21.42 0.33 -9.01
CA GLY A 331 22.08 -0.97 -9.14
C GLY A 331 21.15 -2.13 -9.44
N ILE A 332 21.74 -3.31 -9.59
CA ILE A 332 21.00 -4.56 -9.77
C ILE A 332 20.92 -5.27 -8.42
N ILE A 333 19.72 -5.39 -7.88
CA ILE A 333 19.44 -6.16 -6.68
C ILE A 333 19.27 -7.63 -7.09
N ARG A 334 20.07 -8.49 -6.47
CA ARG A 334 20.10 -9.94 -6.73
C ARG A 334 19.58 -10.68 -5.51
N GLY A 335 18.89 -11.79 -5.74
CA GLY A 335 18.18 -12.52 -4.71
C GLY A 335 16.83 -12.93 -5.27
N LYS A 336 16.19 -13.91 -4.64
CA LYS A 336 14.83 -14.33 -5.00
C LYS A 336 13.85 -13.49 -4.19
N HIS A 337 13.03 -12.71 -4.88
CA HIS A 337 12.01 -11.87 -4.28
C HIS A 337 10.66 -12.21 -4.88
N GLY A 338 9.62 -12.11 -4.06
CA GLY A 338 8.23 -12.35 -4.45
C GLY A 338 7.48 -11.03 -4.61
N GLN A 339 6.42 -11.00 -5.40
CA GLN A 339 5.60 -9.81 -5.58
C GLN A 339 4.96 -9.32 -4.28
N GLU A 340 4.77 -10.23 -3.31
CA GLU A 340 4.38 -9.92 -1.94
C GLU A 340 5.35 -8.97 -1.22
N ASP A 341 6.62 -8.92 -1.64
CA ASP A 341 7.63 -7.99 -1.10
C ASP A 341 7.37 -6.53 -1.54
N PHE A 342 6.48 -6.30 -2.51
CA PHE A 342 6.22 -4.97 -3.08
C PHE A 342 5.72 -3.95 -2.06
N ALA A 343 4.61 -4.23 -1.37
CA ALA A 343 3.99 -3.26 -0.47
C ALA A 343 4.94 -2.84 0.67
N PRO A 344 5.60 -3.77 1.40
CA PRO A 344 6.62 -3.41 2.38
C PRO A 344 7.79 -2.60 1.77
N THR A 345 8.21 -2.93 0.55
CA THR A 345 9.28 -2.19 -0.14
C THR A 345 8.86 -0.78 -0.52
N LEU A 346 7.64 -0.59 -1.04
CA LEU A 346 7.11 0.72 -1.38
C LEU A 346 6.97 1.61 -0.14
N LEU A 347 6.48 1.06 0.97
CA LEU A 347 6.38 1.80 2.23
C LEU A 347 7.76 2.17 2.80
N GLY A 348 8.74 1.26 2.72
CA GLY A 348 10.11 1.56 3.10
C GLY A 348 10.79 2.64 2.24
N VAL A 349 10.49 2.69 0.93
CA VAL A 349 10.95 3.79 0.04
C VAL A 349 10.32 5.14 0.42
N LEU A 350 9.17 5.12 1.09
CA LEU A 350 8.47 6.30 1.59
C LEU A 350 8.78 6.60 3.07
N ASP A 351 9.73 5.88 3.68
CA ASP A 351 10.09 5.96 5.09
C ASP A 351 8.93 5.73 6.06
N ILE A 352 8.03 4.80 5.70
CA ILE A 352 6.87 4.40 6.51
C ILE A 352 7.11 2.98 7.04
N PRO A 353 7.45 2.78 8.33
CA PRO A 353 7.75 1.45 8.89
C PRO A 353 6.54 0.52 9.01
N ASP A 354 5.33 1.09 9.06
CA ASP A 354 4.07 0.35 9.09
C ASP A 354 3.95 -0.61 7.90
N ARG A 355 3.15 -1.67 8.07
CA ARG A 355 2.88 -2.66 7.02
C ARG A 355 1.40 -3.02 6.96
N PRO A 356 0.89 -3.47 5.80
CA PRO A 356 -0.46 -4.02 5.74
C PRO A 356 -0.60 -5.21 6.68
N ARG A 357 -1.76 -5.32 7.33
CA ARG A 357 -2.04 -6.26 8.42
C ARG A 357 -1.79 -7.73 8.06
N PHE A 358 -2.02 -8.09 6.80
CA PHE A 358 -1.89 -9.47 6.32
C PHE A 358 -0.66 -9.67 5.44
N ALA A 359 0.25 -8.69 5.38
CA ALA A 359 1.47 -8.80 4.58
C ALA A 359 2.34 -9.96 5.08
N GLU A 360 2.75 -10.83 4.15
CA GLU A 360 3.71 -11.92 4.38
C GLU A 360 5.07 -11.61 3.72
N GLY A 361 5.06 -10.73 2.72
CA GLY A 361 6.28 -10.26 2.07
C GLY A 361 7.18 -9.44 2.98
N LYS A 362 8.43 -9.32 2.58
CA LYS A 362 9.48 -8.61 3.31
C LYS A 362 9.95 -7.41 2.49
N GLN A 363 10.32 -6.34 3.18
CA GLN A 363 10.94 -5.19 2.54
C GLN A 363 12.25 -5.63 1.86
N ILE A 364 12.38 -5.30 0.58
CA ILE A 364 13.67 -5.31 -0.12
C ILE A 364 14.33 -3.98 0.26
N LEU A 365 15.45 -4.03 0.99
CA LEU A 365 16.15 -2.81 1.38
C LEU A 365 16.78 -2.15 0.15
N LEU A 366 16.26 -1.00 -0.26
CA LEU A 366 16.71 -0.23 -1.43
C LEU A 366 17.46 1.06 -1.05
N THR A 367 17.32 1.49 0.20
CA THR A 367 17.98 2.65 0.81
C THR A 367 19.20 2.19 1.63
N ASP A 368 20.05 3.14 2.03
CA ASP A 368 21.22 2.87 2.89
C ASP A 368 20.90 2.96 4.39
N HIS A 369 19.62 3.07 4.74
CA HIS A 369 19.12 3.26 6.09
C HIS A 369 17.85 2.46 6.35
N VAL A 370 17.51 2.33 7.63
CA VAL A 370 16.26 1.71 8.11
C VAL A 370 15.58 2.61 9.13
N ASN A 371 14.27 2.46 9.25
CA ASN A 371 13.44 3.27 10.12
C ASN A 371 12.80 2.41 11.23
N LEU A 372 12.59 3.01 12.40
CA LEU A 372 11.97 2.34 13.54
C LEU A 372 10.81 3.17 14.08
N LYS A 373 9.61 2.61 14.05
CA LYS A 373 8.46 3.13 14.80
C LYS A 373 8.36 2.42 16.14
N VAL A 374 8.14 3.16 17.22
CA VAL A 374 7.92 2.62 18.56
C VAL A 374 6.55 3.08 19.04
N GLU A 375 5.71 2.11 19.41
CA GLU A 375 4.34 2.36 19.87
C GLU A 375 4.20 1.97 21.33
N LEU A 376 3.63 2.86 22.13
CA LEU A 376 3.32 2.67 23.54
C LEU A 376 1.79 2.59 23.73
N PRO A 377 1.29 1.85 24.73
CA PRO A 377 -0.15 1.72 24.97
C PRO A 377 -0.81 3.02 25.47
N GLU A 378 0.00 3.97 25.95
CA GLU A 378 -0.38 5.32 26.33
C GLU A 378 0.87 6.21 26.33
N LYS A 379 0.70 7.52 26.57
CA LYS A 379 1.81 8.48 26.57
C LYS A 379 2.91 8.10 27.55
N GLY A 380 4.14 8.21 27.09
CA GLY A 380 5.34 7.87 27.84
C GLY A 380 6.61 8.48 27.24
N SER A 381 7.73 7.84 27.49
CA SER A 381 9.03 8.22 26.98
C SER A 381 9.79 7.02 26.44
N VAL A 382 10.59 7.26 25.41
CA VAL A 382 11.41 6.27 24.72
C VAL A 382 12.84 6.78 24.62
N GLU A 383 13.81 5.93 24.95
CA GLU A 383 15.22 6.16 24.71
C GLU A 383 15.76 5.08 23.75
N LEU A 384 16.32 5.51 22.63
CA LEU A 384 16.99 4.64 21.67
C LEU A 384 18.50 4.72 21.86
N ARG A 385 19.13 3.57 22.05
CA ARG A 385 20.59 3.43 22.12
C ARG A 385 21.08 2.51 21.02
N LYS A 386 22.19 2.88 20.39
CA LYS A 386 22.91 1.99 19.47
C LYS A 386 23.93 1.17 20.25
N ASN A 387 23.86 -0.15 20.11
CA ASN A 387 24.80 -1.04 20.77
C ASN A 387 26.15 -1.02 20.04
N GLY A 388 27.24 -1.07 20.81
CA GLY A 388 28.58 -1.09 20.23
C GLY A 388 28.80 -2.38 19.43
N ASN A 389 29.17 -2.25 18.15
CA ASN A 389 29.54 -3.39 17.34
C ASN A 389 30.77 -4.07 17.97
N GLY A 390 30.62 -5.32 18.42
CA GLY A 390 31.69 -6.15 18.97
C GLY A 390 32.78 -6.56 17.96
N LYS A 391 33.09 -5.72 16.96
CA LYS A 391 34.21 -5.92 16.03
C LYS A 391 35.58 -5.64 16.66
N ASP A 392 35.62 -4.96 17.81
CA ASP A 392 36.79 -4.94 18.69
C ASP A 392 36.61 -5.99 19.79
N GLY A 393 37.15 -7.18 19.55
CA GLY A 393 36.98 -8.37 20.39
C GLY A 393 37.40 -8.16 21.85
N ASN A 394 36.45 -7.72 22.68
CA ASN A 394 36.35 -7.95 24.12
C ASN A 394 35.07 -7.29 24.66
N VAL A 395 33.93 -7.98 24.57
CA VAL A 395 32.79 -7.67 25.45
C VAL A 395 32.39 -8.95 26.17
N LYS A 396 32.54 -8.92 27.50
CA LYS A 396 32.01 -9.93 28.40
C LYS A 396 30.50 -9.71 28.50
N GLU A 397 29.73 -10.78 28.35
CA GLU A 397 28.31 -10.82 28.69
C GLU A 397 28.09 -10.18 30.08
N GLY A 398 27.28 -9.12 30.15
CA GLY A 398 26.76 -8.66 31.44
C GLY A 398 26.49 -7.17 31.67
N ASN A 399 26.66 -6.25 30.72
CA ASN A 399 26.25 -4.83 30.93
C ASN A 399 25.75 -4.18 29.62
N VAL A 400 24.43 -4.21 29.40
CA VAL A 400 23.68 -3.58 28.29
C VAL A 400 23.67 -2.03 28.38
N LYS A 401 24.51 -1.42 29.23
CA LYS A 401 24.51 0.04 29.51
C LYS A 401 25.54 0.87 28.72
N ASP A 402 26.34 0.25 27.84
CA ASP A 402 27.46 0.92 27.16
C ASP A 402 27.15 1.35 25.69
N GLY A 403 25.89 1.34 25.26
CA GLY A 403 25.48 1.86 23.95
C GLY A 403 25.44 3.40 23.89
N SER A 404 25.72 3.99 22.72
CA SER A 404 25.59 5.44 22.52
C SER A 404 24.11 5.82 22.37
N ILE A 405 23.64 6.80 23.15
CA ILE A 405 22.28 7.33 23.01
C ILE A 405 22.14 7.97 21.63
N VAL A 406 21.17 7.49 20.85
CA VAL A 406 20.77 8.08 19.57
C VAL A 406 19.80 9.22 19.84
N ALA A 407 18.73 8.94 20.58
CA ALA A 407 17.72 9.93 20.95
C ALA A 407 16.97 9.53 22.23
N SER A 408 16.41 10.52 22.93
CA SER A 408 15.54 10.34 24.09
C SER A 408 14.35 11.29 23.94
N LEU A 409 13.16 10.72 23.83
CA LEU A 409 11.90 11.38 23.48
C LEU A 409 10.88 11.15 24.59
N GLN A 410 9.93 12.07 24.79
CA GLN A 410 9.02 12.08 25.93
C GLN A 410 7.63 12.62 25.57
N HIS A 411 6.64 12.23 26.37
CA HIS A 411 5.25 12.71 26.37
C HIS A 411 4.41 12.34 25.15
N ASP A 412 4.72 11.21 24.51
CA ASP A 412 3.90 10.65 23.42
C ASP A 412 3.71 9.15 23.47
N ASP A 413 2.75 8.67 22.69
CA ASP A 413 2.43 7.26 22.51
C ASP A 413 3.03 6.66 21.24
N GLU A 414 3.44 7.47 20.26
CA GLU A 414 4.12 7.00 19.06
C GLU A 414 5.42 7.79 18.79
N PHE A 415 6.49 7.07 18.45
CA PHE A 415 7.81 7.65 18.17
C PHE A 415 8.39 7.08 16.88
N LEU A 416 8.82 7.94 15.96
CA LEU A 416 9.45 7.53 14.70
C LEU A 416 10.92 7.94 14.67
N PHE A 417 11.81 6.98 14.48
CA PHE A 417 13.25 7.18 14.33
C PHE A 417 13.64 6.92 12.88
N LEU A 418 14.07 7.97 12.19
CA LEU A 418 14.44 7.92 10.78
C LEU A 418 15.96 7.81 10.59
N GLY A 419 16.39 7.11 9.54
CA GLY A 419 17.79 7.11 9.10
C GLY A 419 18.74 6.28 9.98
N LEU A 420 18.29 5.17 10.58
CA LEU A 420 19.14 4.29 11.38
C LEU A 420 20.05 3.43 10.48
N GLU A 421 21.24 3.06 10.98
CA GLU A 421 22.15 2.19 10.23
C GLU A 421 21.56 0.76 10.16
N PRO A 422 21.44 0.16 8.96
CA PRO A 422 21.00 -1.22 8.79
C PRO A 422 21.98 -2.22 9.43
N GLU A 423 21.48 -3.42 9.73
CA GLU A 423 22.23 -4.52 10.38
C GLU A 423 22.84 -4.15 11.76
N SER A 424 22.49 -2.99 12.31
CA SER A 424 22.93 -2.55 13.63
C SER A 424 21.94 -2.98 14.71
N THR A 425 22.46 -3.31 15.88
CA THR A 425 21.65 -3.63 17.06
C THR A 425 21.38 -2.38 17.87
N TYR A 426 20.12 -2.18 18.23
CA TYR A 426 19.65 -1.09 19.08
C TYR A 426 18.96 -1.64 20.32
N THR A 427 19.00 -0.87 21.39
CA THR A 427 18.20 -1.08 22.60
C THR A 427 17.23 0.07 22.76
N VAL A 428 15.95 -0.26 22.88
CA VAL A 428 14.84 0.68 23.09
C VAL A 428 14.37 0.53 24.52
N SER A 429 14.52 1.59 25.32
CA SER A 429 13.99 1.64 26.69
C SER A 429 12.74 2.52 26.73
N ALA A 430 11.63 2.01 27.29
CA ALA A 430 10.35 2.71 27.34
C ALA A 430 9.78 2.81 28.77
N THR A 431 9.15 3.95 29.08
CA THR A 431 8.43 4.16 30.36
C THR A 431 7.14 4.95 30.15
N LEU A 432 6.08 4.62 30.89
CA LEU A 432 4.77 5.28 30.80
C LEU A 432 4.66 6.47 31.77
N ASP A 433 4.01 7.55 31.35
CA ASP A 433 3.80 8.76 32.16
C ASP A 433 2.86 8.50 33.36
N SER A 434 1.96 7.53 33.24
CA SER A 434 1.05 7.11 34.31
C SER A 434 1.74 6.39 35.48
N GLY A 435 2.95 5.86 35.24
CA GLY A 435 3.65 4.95 36.14
C GLY A 435 3.19 3.48 36.05
N ASN A 436 2.30 3.13 35.13
CA ASN A 436 1.95 1.75 34.83
C ASN A 436 3.18 0.98 34.33
N SER A 437 3.22 -0.34 34.56
CA SER A 437 4.34 -1.19 34.13
C SER A 437 4.07 -1.81 32.76
N LEU A 438 5.03 -1.71 31.85
CA LEU A 438 5.06 -2.43 30.58
C LEU A 438 5.49 -3.90 30.77
N GLU A 439 5.11 -4.79 29.85
CA GLU A 439 5.56 -6.20 29.85
C GLU A 439 7.08 -6.32 29.80
N GLU A 440 7.72 -5.49 28.97
CA GLU A 440 9.16 -5.30 28.91
C GLU A 440 9.44 -3.79 28.91
N GLN A 441 10.42 -3.34 29.70
CA GLN A 441 10.82 -1.91 29.70
C GLN A 441 11.98 -1.64 28.75
N GLU A 442 12.71 -2.68 28.34
CA GLU A 442 13.81 -2.59 27.38
C GLU A 442 13.68 -3.73 26.39
N LYS A 443 13.79 -3.42 25.09
CA LYS A 443 13.82 -4.40 24.00
C LYS A 443 15.08 -4.18 23.18
N GLU A 444 15.77 -5.26 22.85
CA GLU A 444 16.93 -5.24 21.94
C GLU A 444 16.49 -5.80 20.59
N LEU A 445 16.86 -5.13 19.51
CA LEU A 445 16.54 -5.54 18.14
C LEU A 445 17.67 -5.19 17.18
N THR A 446 17.91 -6.06 16.21
CA THR A 446 18.78 -5.80 15.05
C THR A 446 17.90 -5.39 13.88
N LEU A 447 18.13 -4.20 13.35
CA LEU A 447 17.30 -3.64 12.28
C LEU A 447 17.89 -4.00 10.91
N GLU A 448 17.36 -5.05 10.27
CA GLU A 448 17.69 -5.40 8.88
C GLU A 448 16.83 -4.61 7.88
N THR A 449 15.61 -4.27 8.28
CA THR A 449 14.63 -3.50 7.51
C THR A 449 13.87 -2.56 8.44
N ASP A 450 12.99 -1.73 7.88
CA ASP A 450 12.08 -0.91 8.68
C ASP A 450 11.22 -1.79 9.57
N SER A 451 10.98 -1.32 10.79
CA SER A 451 10.35 -2.11 11.84
C SER A 451 9.41 -1.27 12.71
N VAL A 452 8.36 -1.92 13.20
CA VAL A 452 7.48 -1.38 14.25
C VAL A 452 7.73 -2.18 15.52
N LEU A 453 7.95 -1.48 16.63
CA LEU A 453 8.17 -2.05 17.95
C LEU A 453 7.06 -1.62 18.91
N GLU A 454 6.15 -2.53 19.19
CA GLU A 454 5.04 -2.28 20.12
C GLU A 454 5.43 -2.65 21.56
N PHE A 455 5.04 -1.80 22.51
CA PHE A 455 5.03 -2.09 23.93
C PHE A 455 3.59 -2.28 24.41
N THR A 456 3.38 -3.17 25.38
CA THR A 456 2.05 -3.48 25.93
C THR A 456 2.06 -3.33 27.46
N GLU A 457 0.89 -3.01 28.03
CA GLU A 457 0.73 -3.00 29.48
C GLU A 457 0.81 -4.43 30.06
N LYS A 458 1.47 -4.57 31.20
CA LYS A 458 1.67 -5.87 31.84
C LYS A 458 0.37 -6.57 32.18
N GLY A 459 0.13 -7.74 31.57
CA GLY A 459 -1.04 -8.58 31.81
C GLY A 459 -2.17 -8.43 30.78
N GLN A 460 -1.96 -7.61 29.75
CA GLN A 460 -2.81 -7.53 28.57
C GLN A 460 -2.31 -8.55 27.54
N LYS A 461 -2.74 -9.81 27.64
CA LYS A 461 -2.40 -10.82 26.62
C LYS A 461 -3.02 -10.45 25.28
N ILE A 462 -2.19 -10.09 24.31
CA ILE A 462 -2.51 -10.15 22.90
C ILE A 462 -2.41 -11.62 22.47
N GLU A 463 -3.38 -12.12 21.69
CA GLU A 463 -3.27 -13.44 21.05
C GLU A 463 -2.20 -13.33 19.95
N GLU A 464 -0.93 -13.51 20.31
CA GLU A 464 0.16 -13.67 19.34
C GLU A 464 0.00 -15.00 18.59
N SER A 465 -0.15 -14.92 17.27
CA SER A 465 0.09 -16.03 16.36
C SER A 465 1.60 -16.26 16.24
N SER A 466 2.17 -17.01 17.17
CA SER A 466 3.56 -17.43 17.10
C SER A 466 3.76 -18.47 15.99
N GLU A 467 4.49 -18.09 14.95
CA GLU A 467 5.20 -19.02 14.08
C GLU A 467 6.33 -19.68 14.86
N GLU A 468 6.24 -21.00 15.07
CA GLU A 468 7.40 -21.83 15.36
C GLU A 468 7.52 -22.91 14.28
N SER A 469 8.64 -22.85 13.57
CA SER A 469 9.13 -23.84 12.62
C SER A 469 9.43 -25.17 13.32
N SER A 470 8.91 -26.27 12.78
CA SER A 470 9.56 -27.58 12.91
C SER A 470 9.36 -28.40 11.65
N GLU A 471 10.44 -28.61 10.89
CA GLU A 471 10.56 -29.69 9.92
C GLU A 471 10.72 -31.03 10.66
N SER A 472 9.91 -32.04 10.31
CA SER A 472 10.40 -33.29 9.69
C SER A 472 9.29 -34.35 9.54
N ASP A 473 8.94 -34.59 8.29
CA ASP A 473 8.90 -35.88 7.58
C ASP A 473 7.82 -36.97 7.80
N SER A 474 7.26 -37.34 6.64
CA SER A 474 6.69 -38.63 6.21
C SER A 474 5.27 -39.08 6.64
N GLY A 475 4.40 -39.22 5.63
CA GLY A 475 3.71 -40.49 5.40
C GLY A 475 2.17 -40.55 5.47
N SER A 476 1.55 -40.70 4.30
CA SER A 476 0.33 -41.51 4.03
C SER A 476 -1.02 -40.99 4.56
N GLY A 477 -1.93 -40.72 3.63
CA GLY A 477 -3.25 -40.16 3.90
C GLY A 477 -4.35 -41.14 4.31
N LYS A 478 -5.45 -40.56 4.80
CA LYS A 478 -6.84 -40.78 4.39
C LYS A 478 -7.78 -40.00 5.33
N ASN A 479 -8.72 -39.29 4.72
CA ASN A 479 -10.07 -38.90 5.16
C ASN A 479 -10.34 -38.78 6.67
N SER A 480 -10.86 -37.62 7.12
CA SER A 480 -12.09 -37.53 7.93
C SER A 480 -12.48 -36.07 8.25
N THR A 481 -13.61 -35.64 7.68
CA THR A 481 -14.72 -34.88 8.28
C THR A 481 -14.47 -33.99 9.51
N ALA A 482 -14.71 -32.69 9.32
CA ALA A 482 -14.88 -31.67 10.34
C ALA A 482 -16.02 -32.01 11.33
N GLY A 483 -15.69 -32.01 12.62
CA GLY A 483 -16.61 -32.18 13.74
C GLY A 483 -16.52 -30.98 14.69
N PHE A 484 -17.45 -30.04 14.53
CA PHE A 484 -17.66 -28.87 15.39
C PHE A 484 -17.97 -29.32 16.82
N SER A 485 -17.03 -29.12 17.75
CA SER A 485 -17.20 -29.48 19.17
C SER A 485 -17.25 -28.24 20.04
N LYS A 486 -18.48 -27.89 20.39
CA LYS A 486 -18.92 -26.91 21.38
C LYS A 486 -18.25 -27.19 22.74
N LYS A 487 -17.57 -26.20 23.32
CA LYS A 487 -17.12 -26.25 24.72
C LYS A 487 -17.58 -24.99 25.45
N GLU A 488 -18.47 -25.20 26.42
CA GLU A 488 -18.88 -24.21 27.40
C GLU A 488 -17.77 -23.99 28.43
N SER A 489 -17.52 -22.74 28.82
CA SER A 489 -16.90 -22.42 30.11
C SER A 489 -17.29 -21.03 30.63
N GLY A 490 -17.84 -21.01 31.84
CA GLY A 490 -17.43 -20.08 32.89
C GLY A 490 -17.82 -18.60 32.80
N LYS A 491 -18.89 -18.23 33.52
CA LYS A 491 -19.20 -16.86 33.95
C LYS A 491 -18.05 -16.26 34.78
N SER A 492 -17.68 -14.99 34.52
CA SER A 492 -17.77 -13.89 35.50
C SER A 492 -17.26 -12.54 34.93
N ASN A 493 -17.98 -11.47 35.28
CA ASN A 493 -17.69 -10.02 35.17
C ASN A 493 -17.81 -9.23 33.85
N SER A 494 -17.72 -9.79 32.63
CA SER A 494 -18.00 -9.00 31.41
C SER A 494 -19.50 -8.87 31.08
N SER A 495 -20.33 -9.79 31.59
CA SER A 495 -21.75 -9.81 31.24
C SER A 495 -22.56 -8.67 31.85
N LEU A 496 -22.08 -8.01 32.90
CA LEU A 496 -22.82 -6.92 33.55
C LEU A 496 -22.64 -5.58 32.80
N THR A 497 -21.43 -5.28 32.34
CA THR A 497 -21.10 -4.09 31.54
C THR A 497 -21.78 -4.13 30.17
N HIS A 498 -21.80 -5.28 29.49
CA HIS A 498 -22.56 -5.44 28.26
C HIS A 498 -24.07 -5.33 28.48
N LEU A 499 -24.60 -5.85 29.59
CA LEU A 499 -26.02 -5.77 29.90
C LEU A 499 -26.47 -4.35 30.28
N ILE A 500 -25.60 -3.56 30.93
CA ILE A 500 -25.79 -2.13 31.14
C ILE A 500 -25.74 -1.36 29.81
N GLY A 501 -24.79 -1.69 28.92
CA GLY A 501 -24.68 -1.10 27.59
C GLY A 501 -25.93 -1.34 26.73
N TYR A 502 -26.43 -2.58 26.67
CA TYR A 502 -27.66 -2.90 25.96
C TYR A 502 -28.90 -2.23 26.57
N LEU A 503 -28.92 -2.05 27.89
CA LEU A 503 -30.02 -1.36 28.58
C LEU A 503 -30.02 0.15 28.28
N LEU A 504 -28.84 0.78 28.16
CA LEU A 504 -28.68 2.16 27.71
C LEU A 504 -29.09 2.35 26.24
N ILE A 505 -28.63 1.48 25.34
CA ILE A 505 -29.03 1.50 23.92
C ILE A 505 -30.55 1.32 23.78
N GLY A 506 -31.14 0.40 24.55
CA GLY A 506 -32.58 0.18 24.61
C GLY A 506 -33.35 1.42 25.08
N LEU A 507 -32.85 2.11 26.11
CA LEU A 507 -33.45 3.35 26.62
C LEU A 507 -33.38 4.50 25.61
N VAL A 508 -32.24 4.68 24.92
CA VAL A 508 -32.06 5.71 23.89
C VAL A 508 -33.01 5.48 22.72
N ASN A 509 -33.11 4.23 22.25
CA ASN A 509 -34.03 3.86 21.17
C ASN A 509 -35.50 4.05 21.59
N LEU A 510 -35.85 3.71 22.83
CA LEU A 510 -37.21 3.91 23.35
C LEU A 510 -37.58 5.41 23.40
N VAL A 511 -36.66 6.26 23.85
CA VAL A 511 -36.86 7.73 23.85
C VAL A 511 -37.01 8.27 22.43
N GLY A 512 -36.19 7.80 21.48
CA GLY A 512 -36.30 8.13 20.07
C GLY A 512 -37.67 7.79 19.48
N ILE A 513 -38.17 6.57 19.75
CA ILE A 513 -39.49 6.11 19.30
C ILE A 513 -40.62 6.97 19.92
N VAL A 514 -40.53 7.34 21.20
CA VAL A 514 -41.53 8.20 21.85
C VAL A 514 -41.53 9.61 21.24
N ILE A 515 -40.36 10.15 20.89
CA ILE A 515 -40.24 11.45 20.21
C ILE A 515 -40.84 11.39 18.81
N ILE A 516 -40.52 10.36 18.02
CA ILE A 516 -41.08 10.14 16.68
C ILE A 516 -42.60 9.98 16.75
N ALA A 517 -43.12 9.16 17.67
CA ALA A 517 -44.56 8.98 17.87
C ALA A 517 -45.27 10.28 18.27
N LYS A 518 -44.60 11.17 19.04
CA LYS A 518 -45.15 12.46 19.45
C LYS A 518 -45.12 13.51 18.33
N ILE A 519 -44.20 13.39 17.37
CA ILE A 519 -44.14 14.20 16.15
C ILE A 519 -45.24 13.73 15.17
N LEU A 520 -45.37 12.42 14.95
CA LEU A 520 -46.36 11.84 14.04
C LEU A 520 -47.82 12.03 14.52
N LYS A 521 -48.05 12.23 15.82
CA LYS A 521 -49.39 12.53 16.38
C LYS A 521 -49.77 14.02 16.30
N LYS A 522 -48.87 14.88 15.80
CA LYS A 522 -49.07 16.33 15.61
C LYS A 522 -49.15 16.77 14.15
N SER A 523 -48.92 15.85 13.22
CA SER A 523 -49.41 15.88 11.82
C SER A 523 -50.79 15.23 11.75
#